data_AF-A0A423VZN7-F1
#
_entry.id   AF-A0A423VZN7-F1
#
_cell.length_a   1.000
_cell.length_b   1.000
_cell.length_c   1.000
_cell.angle_alpha   90.00
_cell.angle_beta   90.00
_cell.angle_gamma   90.00
#
_symmetry.space_group_name_H-M   'P 1'
#
loop_
_entity.id
_entity.type
_entity.pdbx_description
1 polymer ?
#
loop_
_entity_poly.entity_id
_entity_poly.type
_entity_poly.pdbx_seq_one_letter_code
_entity_poly.pdbx_strand_id
1 'polypeptide(L)'
;MSLSSAFVSDESDRTDTTSIELIDCPNPCIHHPISHKAPDGLDFPHLNSLKEFVADFADGIKNVFPRRTRNYDRAHALFISWDDDDLDTEGEIVDLEALLKEHFRFTAEAKDFTTSHFKIPSKEYCFQLLEGELVFRRNLYALEESDLLIIYYGGHGKLDKQGHAIWYAFQGPSNAKGGQNPASLDWTRLQGTISQCDGNILLILDSCYATTIGGFHSEWKGIKELLAASGKHDRTTGVSSNSFTRAIIRELKQLQ
;
A
#
# COMPACT_ATOMS: atom_id res chain seq x y z
N MET A 1 -79.95 18.84 -12.68
CA MET A 1 -79.32 17.54 -13.02
C MET A 1 -78.26 17.32 -11.94
N SER A 2 -78.59 16.50 -10.92
CA SER A 2 -78.14 15.11 -10.74
C SER A 2 -76.63 15.04 -10.42
N LEU A 3 -76.17 14.81 -9.17
CA LEU A 3 -76.25 13.58 -8.33
C LEU A 3 -75.49 12.39 -8.99
N SER A 4 -74.65 11.58 -8.32
CA SER A 4 -74.09 11.47 -6.93
C SER A 4 -72.78 10.62 -7.00
N SER A 5 -71.89 10.32 -6.03
CA SER A 5 -71.73 10.40 -4.54
C SER A 5 -70.22 10.65 -4.22
N ALA A 6 -69.65 10.92 -3.03
CA ALA A 6 -69.99 10.83 -1.58
C ALA A 6 -69.59 9.52 -0.83
N PHE A 7 -68.63 9.64 0.13
CA PHE A 7 -68.35 8.75 1.30
C PHE A 7 -67.76 7.32 1.01
N VAL A 8 -66.94 6.66 1.86
CA VAL A 8 -66.28 6.99 3.16
C VAL A 8 -64.95 6.18 3.34
N SER A 9 -64.32 6.23 4.52
CA SER A 9 -63.19 5.41 5.03
C SER A 9 -63.48 3.87 5.05
N ASP A 10 -62.56 2.92 5.29
CA ASP A 10 -61.68 2.82 6.47
C ASP A 10 -60.53 1.78 6.34
N GLU A 11 -59.78 1.56 7.43
CA GLU A 11 -58.61 0.68 7.57
C GLU A 11 -58.82 -0.81 7.18
N SER A 12 -57.76 -1.46 6.67
CA SER A 12 -57.32 -2.76 7.21
C SER A 12 -55.92 -3.19 6.72
N ASP A 13 -55.12 -3.64 7.69
CA ASP A 13 -53.80 -4.26 7.54
C ASP A 13 -53.82 -5.51 6.64
N ARG A 14 -52.87 -5.59 5.69
CA ARG A 14 -52.28 -6.84 5.19
C ARG A 14 -50.81 -6.66 4.83
N THR A 15 -49.94 -7.32 5.60
CA THR A 15 -48.60 -7.69 5.16
C THR A 15 -48.66 -8.63 3.95
N ASP A 16 -47.87 -8.37 2.91
CA ASP A 16 -47.46 -9.43 1.97
C ASP A 16 -46.05 -9.17 1.45
N THR A 17 -45.19 -10.19 1.51
CA THR A 17 -43.76 -10.10 1.17
C THR A 17 -43.52 -10.65 -0.22
N THR A 18 -43.67 -9.79 -1.24
CA THR A 18 -43.34 -10.15 -2.62
C THR A 18 -41.83 -10.10 -2.87
N SER A 19 -41.24 -11.28 -3.02
CA SER A 19 -39.84 -11.47 -3.42
C SER A 19 -39.52 -10.74 -4.72
N ILE A 20 -38.35 -10.09 -4.79
CA ILE A 20 -37.82 -9.56 -6.04
C ILE A 20 -37.25 -10.72 -6.84
N GLU A 21 -38.01 -11.22 -7.82
CA GLU A 21 -37.50 -12.19 -8.79
C GLU A 21 -36.45 -11.51 -9.68
N LEU A 22 -35.20 -11.97 -9.58
CA LEU A 22 -34.14 -11.58 -10.49
C LEU A 22 -34.37 -12.24 -11.85
N ILE A 23 -34.64 -11.42 -12.87
CA ILE A 23 -34.83 -11.90 -14.24
C ILE A 23 -33.46 -12.28 -14.81
N ASP A 24 -33.07 -13.55 -14.66
CA ASP A 24 -31.87 -14.12 -15.27
C ASP A 24 -31.93 -13.95 -16.79
N CYS A 25 -30.92 -13.28 -17.35
CA CYS A 25 -30.78 -13.11 -18.79
C CYS A 25 -29.99 -14.29 -19.37
N PRO A 26 -30.61 -15.21 -20.14
CA PRO A 26 -30.04 -16.54 -20.39
C PRO A 26 -28.90 -16.58 -21.43
N ASN A 27 -28.45 -15.43 -21.94
CA ASN A 27 -27.41 -15.33 -22.96
C ASN A 27 -26.27 -14.39 -22.50
N PRO A 28 -25.00 -14.67 -22.86
CA PRO A 28 -23.89 -13.79 -22.54
C PRO A 28 -24.11 -12.37 -23.07
N CYS A 29 -24.05 -11.36 -22.21
CA CYS A 29 -24.26 -9.96 -22.56
C CYS A 29 -23.12 -9.09 -22.06
N ILE A 30 -22.91 -7.93 -22.70
CA ILE A 30 -21.72 -7.09 -22.49
C ILE A 30 -21.65 -6.53 -21.04
N HIS A 31 -22.79 -6.43 -20.34
CA HIS A 31 -22.84 -6.02 -18.93
C HIS A 31 -22.43 -7.12 -17.94
N HIS A 32 -22.44 -8.39 -18.37
CA HIS A 32 -22.01 -9.54 -17.56
C HIS A 32 -20.89 -10.28 -18.29
N PRO A 33 -19.64 -9.79 -18.25
CA PRO A 33 -18.49 -10.56 -18.69
C PRO A 33 -18.39 -11.83 -17.85
N ILE A 34 -18.77 -12.95 -18.44
CA ILE A 34 -18.80 -14.25 -17.77
C ILE A 34 -17.38 -14.57 -17.31
N SER A 35 -17.17 -14.59 -15.99
CA SER A 35 -15.98 -15.23 -15.41
C SER A 35 -15.96 -16.65 -15.94
N HIS A 36 -14.93 -16.99 -16.72
CA HIS A 36 -14.80 -18.33 -17.30
C HIS A 36 -14.89 -19.34 -16.16
N LYS A 37 -15.88 -20.25 -16.24
CA LYS A 37 -16.07 -21.29 -15.22
C LYS A 37 -14.74 -21.97 -14.93
N ALA A 38 -14.46 -22.22 -13.64
CA ALA A 38 -13.41 -23.14 -13.28
C ALA A 38 -13.63 -24.47 -14.04
N PRO A 39 -12.59 -25.09 -14.60
CA PRO A 39 -12.77 -26.18 -15.55
C PRO A 39 -13.51 -27.36 -14.92
N ASP A 40 -14.63 -27.74 -15.56
CA ASP A 40 -15.48 -28.85 -15.11
C ASP A 40 -14.63 -30.13 -14.99
N GLY A 41 -14.61 -30.74 -13.80
CA GLY A 41 -13.78 -31.91 -13.48
C GLY A 41 -12.65 -31.68 -12.46
N LEU A 42 -12.43 -30.43 -12.01
CA LEU A 42 -11.73 -30.19 -10.74
C LEU A 42 -12.72 -30.27 -9.58
N ASP A 43 -12.69 -31.39 -8.84
CA ASP A 43 -13.17 -31.42 -7.45
C ASP A 43 -12.28 -30.46 -6.64
N PHE A 44 -12.74 -29.22 -6.47
CA PHE A 44 -12.31 -28.39 -5.36
C PHE A 44 -13.03 -28.92 -4.12
N PRO A 45 -12.37 -29.65 -3.20
CA PRO A 45 -13.01 -29.98 -1.95
C PRO A 45 -13.43 -28.67 -1.28
N HIS A 46 -14.72 -28.56 -0.96
CA HIS A 46 -15.21 -27.47 -0.10
C HIS A 46 -14.32 -27.41 1.15
N LEU A 47 -14.01 -26.22 1.66
CA LEU A 47 -13.11 -26.02 2.81
C LEU A 47 -13.59 -26.86 4.01
N ASN A 48 -13.02 -28.06 4.16
CA ASN A 48 -13.44 -29.03 5.17
C ASN A 48 -13.16 -28.51 6.59
N SER A 49 -12.09 -27.72 6.73
CA SER A 49 -11.77 -26.99 7.95
C SER A 49 -11.02 -25.70 7.64
N LEU A 50 -11.39 -24.60 8.33
CA LEU A 50 -10.59 -23.38 8.35
C LEU A 50 -9.16 -23.63 8.87
N LYS A 51 -8.97 -24.63 9.74
CA LYS A 51 -7.66 -25.03 10.25
C LYS A 51 -6.78 -25.70 9.18
N GLU A 52 -7.39 -26.49 8.30
CA GLU A 52 -6.71 -27.13 7.17
C GLU A 52 -6.35 -26.07 6.14
N PHE A 53 -7.28 -25.18 5.78
CA PHE A 53 -6.99 -24.03 4.93
C PHE A 53 -5.84 -23.17 5.46
N VAL A 54 -5.81 -22.85 6.77
CA VAL A 54 -4.70 -22.08 7.35
C VAL A 54 -3.37 -22.86 7.30
N ALA A 55 -3.39 -24.19 7.42
CA ALA A 55 -2.18 -25.01 7.28
C ALA A 55 -1.68 -25.06 5.82
N ASP A 56 -2.58 -25.32 4.87
CA ASP A 56 -2.28 -25.39 3.43
C ASP A 56 -1.85 -24.03 2.88
N PHE A 57 -2.48 -22.94 3.33
CA PHE A 57 -2.08 -21.57 3.01
C PHE A 57 -0.71 -21.23 3.59
N ALA A 58 -0.43 -21.62 4.84
CA ALA A 58 0.88 -21.42 5.44
C ALA A 58 1.98 -22.25 4.77
N ASP A 59 1.68 -23.47 4.28
CA ASP A 59 2.66 -24.27 3.54
C ASP A 59 2.84 -23.78 2.09
N GLY A 60 1.75 -23.37 1.43
CA GLY A 60 1.82 -22.63 0.16
C GLY A 60 2.71 -21.39 0.28
N ILE A 61 2.55 -20.60 1.35
CA ILE A 61 3.42 -19.46 1.66
C ILE A 61 4.89 -19.88 1.83
N LYS A 62 5.20 -20.97 2.55
CA LYS A 62 6.60 -21.46 2.68
C LYS A 62 7.24 -21.82 1.34
N ASN A 63 6.44 -22.32 0.40
CA ASN A 63 6.92 -22.76 -0.93
C ASN A 63 6.99 -21.60 -1.94
N VAL A 64 6.10 -20.61 -1.84
CA VAL A 64 6.11 -19.37 -2.67
C VAL A 64 7.14 -18.35 -2.16
N PHE A 65 7.24 -18.22 -0.84
CA PHE A 65 8.26 -17.43 -0.12
C PHE A 65 9.24 -18.38 0.59
N PRO A 66 10.10 -19.10 -0.15
CA PRO A 66 11.15 -19.91 0.47
C PRO A 66 12.01 -19.01 1.34
N ARG A 67 12.35 -19.46 2.56
CA ARG A 67 13.27 -18.78 3.49
C ARG A 67 14.69 -18.75 2.92
N ARG A 68 14.91 -17.93 1.91
CA ARG A 68 16.21 -17.56 1.37
C ARG A 68 16.84 -16.63 2.38
N THR A 69 17.64 -17.19 3.29
CA THR A 69 18.57 -16.45 4.15
C THR A 69 19.64 -15.79 3.27
N ARG A 70 19.26 -14.70 2.60
CA ARG A 70 20.17 -13.78 1.91
C ARG A 70 20.74 -12.85 2.96
N ASN A 71 22.00 -13.06 3.32
CA ASN A 71 22.74 -12.10 4.13
C ASN A 71 23.27 -11.02 3.18
N TYR A 72 22.89 -9.77 3.43
CA TYR A 72 23.31 -8.62 2.66
C TYR A 72 24.72 -8.18 3.06
N ASP A 73 25.51 -7.73 2.09
CA ASP A 73 26.83 -7.12 2.34
C ASP A 73 26.66 -5.70 2.88
N ARG A 74 25.71 -4.94 2.30
CA ARG A 74 25.33 -3.60 2.74
C ARG A 74 23.81 -3.48 2.72
N ALA A 75 23.25 -2.90 3.78
CA ALA A 75 21.83 -2.59 3.84
C ALA A 75 21.62 -1.15 4.36
N HIS A 76 20.67 -0.44 3.77
CA HIS A 76 20.34 0.93 4.15
C HIS A 76 18.83 1.16 4.22
N ALA A 77 18.35 1.83 5.27
CA ALA A 77 16.98 2.32 5.33
C ALA A 77 16.93 3.86 5.17
N LEU A 78 16.42 4.31 4.03
CA LEU A 78 16.07 5.71 3.78
C LEU A 78 14.63 5.94 4.24
N PHE A 79 14.46 6.70 5.32
CA PHE A 79 13.16 7.19 5.78
C PHE A 79 12.85 8.54 5.13
N ILE A 80 11.61 8.72 4.68
CA ILE A 80 11.14 9.92 4.01
C ILE A 80 9.85 10.39 4.68
N SER A 81 9.83 11.66 5.09
CA SER A 81 8.60 12.42 5.35
C SER A 81 8.83 13.89 4.96
N TRP A 82 7.84 14.76 5.09
CA TRP A 82 8.01 16.18 4.76
C TRP A 82 8.64 16.95 5.93
N ASP A 83 9.30 18.07 5.61
CA ASP A 83 9.90 19.02 6.57
C ASP A 83 8.83 19.91 7.24
N ASP A 84 7.69 20.07 6.56
CA ASP A 84 6.50 20.81 6.97
C ASP A 84 5.28 19.95 6.58
N ASP A 85 4.56 19.37 7.54
CA ASP A 85 3.30 18.62 7.32
C ASP A 85 2.25 18.83 8.43
N ASP A 86 1.14 18.09 8.33
CA ASP A 86 0.08 17.94 9.34
C ASP A 86 0.00 16.51 9.90
N LEU A 87 1.12 15.76 9.95
CA LEU A 87 1.17 14.37 10.40
C LEU A 87 2.37 14.11 11.33
N ASP A 88 2.13 13.66 12.56
CA ASP A 88 3.19 13.32 13.53
C ASP A 88 3.89 11.98 13.19
N THR A 89 4.51 11.92 12.01
CA THR A 89 5.22 10.75 11.48
C THR A 89 6.53 10.48 12.20
N GLU A 90 7.09 11.48 12.89
CA GLU A 90 8.42 11.45 13.49
C GLU A 90 8.56 10.32 14.53
N GLY A 91 7.57 10.20 15.43
CA GLY A 91 7.56 9.15 16.44
C GLY A 91 7.43 7.73 15.85
N GLU A 92 6.76 7.58 14.70
CA GLU A 92 6.60 6.28 14.03
C GLU A 92 7.87 5.91 13.25
N ILE A 93 8.53 6.90 12.65
CA ILE A 93 9.84 6.77 11.99
C ILE A 93 10.91 6.37 13.01
N VAL A 94 11.01 7.06 14.15
CA VAL A 94 11.98 6.73 15.21
C VAL A 94 11.76 5.33 15.77
N ASP A 95 10.51 4.92 16.03
CA ASP A 95 10.20 3.58 16.52
C ASP A 95 10.54 2.48 15.49
N LEU A 96 10.30 2.71 14.20
CA LEU A 96 10.64 1.76 13.13
C LEU A 96 12.16 1.72 12.85
N GLU A 97 12.84 2.88 12.87
CA GLU A 97 14.29 2.97 12.68
C GLU A 97 15.04 2.23 13.80
N ALA A 98 14.62 2.41 15.06
CA ALA A 98 15.17 1.68 16.19
C ALA A 98 14.96 0.16 16.06
N LEU A 99 13.76 -0.26 15.63
CA LEU A 99 13.43 -1.68 15.46
C LEU A 99 14.23 -2.33 14.33
N LEU A 100 14.40 -1.67 13.17
CA LEU A 100 15.23 -2.21 12.09
C LEU A 100 16.71 -2.30 12.51
N LYS A 101 17.24 -1.28 13.20
CA LYS A 101 18.60 -1.30 13.75
C LYS A 101 18.81 -2.45 14.74
N GLU A 102 17.82 -2.74 15.58
CA GLU A 102 17.86 -3.88 16.50
C GLU A 102 17.78 -5.22 15.76
N HIS A 103 16.84 -5.35 14.81
CA HIS A 103 16.60 -6.59 14.07
C HIS A 103 17.81 -7.00 13.23
N PHE A 104 18.32 -6.15 12.34
CA PHE A 104 19.49 -6.46 11.50
C PHE A 104 20.75 -6.76 12.33
N ARG A 105 20.90 -6.10 13.50
CA ARG A 105 22.00 -6.38 14.44
C ARG A 105 21.85 -7.74 15.14
N PHE A 106 20.63 -8.19 15.41
CA PHE A 106 20.37 -9.45 16.11
C PHE A 106 20.38 -10.65 15.17
N THR A 107 19.77 -10.54 13.99
CA THR A 107 19.73 -11.60 12.98
C THR A 107 21.04 -11.74 12.20
N ALA A 108 21.87 -10.69 12.18
CA ALA A 108 23.07 -10.57 11.34
C ALA A 108 22.77 -10.73 9.83
N GLU A 109 21.55 -10.38 9.41
CA GLU A 109 21.11 -10.38 8.01
C GLU A 109 21.82 -9.34 7.14
N ALA A 110 22.54 -8.39 7.72
CA ALA A 110 23.43 -7.47 7.02
C ALA A 110 24.78 -7.34 7.75
N LYS A 111 25.88 -7.26 6.99
CA LYS A 111 27.23 -7.01 7.56
C LYS A 111 27.40 -5.55 7.98
N ASP A 112 26.86 -4.64 7.18
CA ASP A 112 26.73 -3.21 7.47
C ASP A 112 25.25 -2.81 7.30
N PHE A 113 24.63 -2.28 8.36
CA PHE A 113 23.28 -1.74 8.33
C PHE A 113 23.30 -0.28 8.78
N THR A 114 22.86 0.61 7.90
CA THR A 114 22.81 2.06 8.15
C THR A 114 21.43 2.63 7.87
N THR A 115 21.16 3.83 8.37
CA THR A 115 19.87 4.50 8.19
C THR A 115 20.09 5.98 7.86
N SER A 116 19.09 6.62 7.27
CA SER A 116 19.02 8.07 7.13
C SER A 116 17.57 8.53 7.04
N HIS A 117 17.31 9.79 7.43
CA HIS A 117 16.00 10.42 7.27
C HIS A 117 16.15 11.64 6.36
N PHE A 118 15.45 11.61 5.23
CA PHE A 118 15.36 12.72 4.30
C PHE A 118 14.02 13.44 4.52
N LYS A 119 14.10 14.68 5.00
CA LYS A 119 12.95 15.59 5.10
C LYS A 119 12.75 16.30 3.76
N ILE A 120 11.62 16.04 3.08
CA ILE A 120 11.27 16.72 1.83
C ILE A 120 10.90 18.18 2.16
N PRO A 121 11.67 19.19 1.72
CA PRO A 121 11.37 20.57 2.05
C PRO A 121 10.23 21.09 1.16
N SER A 122 9.25 21.77 1.77
CA SER A 122 8.12 22.38 1.05
C SER A 122 8.59 23.58 0.21
N LYS A 123 9.07 23.29 -1.01
CA LYS A 123 9.68 24.20 -2.01
C LYS A 123 9.38 23.71 -3.43
N GLU A 124 9.41 24.63 -4.41
CA GLU A 124 9.21 24.33 -5.84
C GLU A 124 10.14 23.23 -6.41
N TYR A 125 11.33 23.06 -5.83
CA TYR A 125 12.36 22.12 -6.26
C TYR A 125 12.44 20.85 -5.39
N CYS A 126 11.39 20.54 -4.62
CA CYS A 126 11.31 19.34 -3.77
C CYS A 126 11.49 18.03 -4.55
N PHE A 127 10.96 17.95 -5.77
CA PHE A 127 11.11 16.79 -6.67
C PHE A 127 12.58 16.49 -6.95
N GLN A 128 13.37 17.49 -7.37
CA GLN A 128 14.77 17.31 -7.77
C GLN A 128 15.68 16.98 -6.57
N LEU A 129 15.35 17.46 -5.37
CA LEU A 129 16.08 17.09 -4.16
C LEU A 129 15.85 15.63 -3.78
N LEU A 130 14.60 15.17 -3.82
CA LEU A 130 14.27 13.77 -3.54
C LEU A 130 14.81 12.84 -4.64
N GLU A 131 14.73 13.25 -5.92
CA GLU A 131 15.35 12.54 -7.04
C GLU A 131 16.86 12.37 -6.83
N GLY A 132 17.55 13.44 -6.43
CA GLY A 132 18.98 13.41 -6.12
C GLY A 132 19.33 12.47 -4.96
N GLU A 133 18.56 12.50 -3.87
CA GLU A 133 18.76 11.59 -2.73
C GLU A 133 18.49 10.12 -3.11
N LEU A 134 17.44 9.85 -3.89
CA LEU A 134 17.12 8.50 -4.37
C LEU A 134 18.23 7.96 -5.30
N VAL A 135 18.77 8.78 -6.21
CA VAL A 135 19.96 8.41 -7.01
C VAL A 135 21.15 8.12 -6.10
N PHE A 136 21.42 8.99 -5.12
CA PHE A 136 22.56 8.86 -4.21
C PHE A 136 22.50 7.57 -3.40
N ARG A 137 21.37 7.27 -2.74
CA ARG A 137 21.22 6.03 -1.95
C ARG A 137 21.25 4.78 -2.81
N ARG A 138 20.59 4.78 -3.98
CA ARG A 138 20.63 3.66 -4.93
C ARG A 138 22.06 3.34 -5.39
N ASN A 139 22.86 4.38 -5.66
CA ASN A 139 24.25 4.21 -6.11
C ASN A 139 25.22 3.74 -5.00
N LEU A 140 24.80 3.69 -3.73
CA LEU A 140 25.59 3.20 -2.60
C LEU A 140 25.09 1.84 -2.06
N TYR A 141 23.78 1.59 -2.15
CA TYR A 141 23.09 0.52 -1.44
C TYR A 141 22.10 -0.27 -2.30
N ALA A 142 22.22 -0.24 -3.63
CA ALA A 142 21.40 -1.03 -4.55
C ALA A 142 22.12 -1.38 -5.87
N LEU A 143 23.44 -1.47 -5.90
CA LEU A 143 24.19 -1.80 -7.13
C LEU A 143 24.54 -3.28 -7.28
N GLU A 144 24.70 -4.02 -6.17
CA GLU A 144 25.09 -5.42 -6.16
C GLU A 144 23.93 -6.33 -5.70
N GLU A 145 23.85 -7.58 -6.17
CA GLU A 145 22.75 -8.51 -5.81
C GLU A 145 22.71 -8.86 -4.31
N SER A 146 23.75 -8.52 -3.54
CA SER A 146 23.84 -8.60 -2.07
C SER A 146 23.63 -7.26 -1.35
N ASP A 147 23.20 -6.20 -2.05
CA ASP A 147 22.74 -4.95 -1.46
C ASP A 147 21.23 -4.99 -1.11
N LEU A 148 20.83 -4.23 -0.09
CA LEU A 148 19.43 -3.89 0.18
C LEU A 148 19.22 -2.40 0.45
N LEU A 149 18.40 -1.73 -0.36
CA LEU A 149 17.89 -0.40 -0.07
C LEU A 149 16.41 -0.48 0.35
N ILE A 150 16.15 -0.29 1.64
CA ILE A 150 14.79 -0.07 2.16
C ILE A 150 14.46 1.42 1.98
N ILE A 151 13.30 1.72 1.41
CA ILE A 151 12.80 3.09 1.27
C ILE A 151 11.43 3.16 1.95
N TYR A 152 11.38 3.90 3.05
CA TYR A 152 10.14 4.19 3.76
C TYR A 152 9.63 5.58 3.38
N TYR A 153 8.33 5.72 3.10
CA TYR A 153 7.64 7.01 3.08
C TYR A 153 6.43 6.99 4.01
N GLY A 154 6.37 7.95 4.93
CA GLY A 154 5.18 8.25 5.72
C GLY A 154 4.66 9.63 5.37
N GLY A 155 3.41 9.74 4.93
CA GLY A 155 2.81 11.03 4.57
C GLY A 155 1.52 10.91 3.75
N HIS A 156 1.01 12.04 3.23
CA HIS A 156 -0.15 12.01 2.36
C HIS A 156 0.21 11.54 0.95
N GLY A 157 -0.69 10.77 0.35
CA GLY A 157 -0.67 10.38 -1.05
C GLY A 157 -2.08 10.45 -1.65
N LYS A 158 -2.20 10.81 -2.93
CA LYS A 158 -3.45 10.77 -3.71
C LYS A 158 -3.14 10.39 -5.15
N LEU A 159 -4.12 9.86 -5.87
CA LEU A 159 -4.02 9.74 -7.33
C LEU A 159 -4.46 11.06 -7.99
N ASP A 160 -3.75 11.49 -9.03
CA ASP A 160 -4.21 12.55 -9.93
C ASP A 160 -5.28 12.03 -10.91
N LYS A 161 -5.68 12.86 -11.89
CA LYS A 161 -6.71 12.50 -12.89
C LYS A 161 -6.20 11.52 -13.96
N GLN A 162 -4.90 11.32 -14.03
CA GLN A 162 -4.18 10.45 -14.95
C GLN A 162 -3.82 9.11 -14.29
N GLY A 163 -3.89 9.04 -12.96
CA GLY A 163 -3.61 7.88 -12.14
C GLY A 163 -2.22 7.88 -11.50
N HIS A 164 -1.43 8.96 -11.63
CA HIS A 164 -0.12 9.06 -10.98
C HIS A 164 -0.29 9.19 -9.46
N ALA A 165 0.59 8.55 -8.70
CA ALA A 165 0.70 8.75 -7.26
C ALA A 165 1.40 10.08 -6.97
N ILE A 166 0.66 11.04 -6.42
CA ILE A 166 1.18 12.34 -6.01
C ILE A 166 1.26 12.36 -4.47
N TRP A 167 2.45 12.65 -3.96
CA TRP A 167 2.70 12.88 -2.53
C TRP A 167 2.45 14.34 -2.17
N TYR A 168 1.95 14.59 -0.96
CA TYR A 168 1.61 15.93 -0.48
C TYR A 168 2.12 16.19 0.93
N ALA A 169 2.58 17.42 1.17
CA ALA A 169 2.96 17.92 2.48
C ALA A 169 1.77 17.97 3.47
N PHE A 170 0.60 18.43 3.03
CA PHE A 170 -0.60 18.55 3.89
C PHE A 170 -1.82 17.90 3.25
N GLN A 171 -2.81 17.52 4.07
CA GLN A 171 -4.04 16.89 3.57
C GLN A 171 -4.82 17.80 2.60
N GLY A 172 -4.73 19.12 2.76
CA GLY A 172 -5.33 20.12 1.87
C GLY A 172 -4.99 21.56 2.26
N PRO A 173 -5.46 22.58 1.49
CA PRO A 173 -5.12 23.98 1.72
C PRO A 173 -5.54 24.52 3.10
N SER A 174 -6.61 23.97 3.69
CA SER A 174 -7.06 24.27 5.06
C SER A 174 -6.04 23.94 6.15
N ASN A 175 -5.11 23.03 5.86
CA ASN A 175 -4.14 22.48 6.80
C ASN A 175 -2.74 23.09 6.56
N ALA A 176 -2.49 23.59 5.34
CA ALA A 176 -1.25 24.26 4.99
C ALA A 176 -1.14 25.65 5.64
N LYS A 177 0.06 25.95 6.17
CA LYS A 177 0.38 27.24 6.80
C LYS A 177 0.10 28.40 5.84
N GLY A 178 -0.92 29.21 6.15
CA GLY A 178 -1.31 30.37 5.33
C GLY A 178 -2.33 30.09 4.21
N GLY A 179 -2.98 28.91 4.17
CA GLY A 179 -4.10 28.65 3.26
C GLY A 179 -3.71 28.40 1.80
N GLN A 180 -2.42 28.22 1.51
CA GLN A 180 -1.90 27.97 0.17
C GLN A 180 -2.12 26.52 -0.27
N ASN A 181 -1.93 26.23 -1.56
CA ASN A 181 -1.90 24.84 -2.02
C ASN A 181 -0.73 24.09 -1.34
N PRO A 182 -0.93 22.87 -0.84
CA PRO A 182 0.14 22.09 -0.24
C PRO A 182 1.23 21.78 -1.29
N ALA A 183 2.50 21.82 -0.85
CA ALA A 183 3.61 21.33 -1.65
C ALA A 183 3.38 19.85 -2.01
N SER A 184 3.78 19.46 -3.22
CA SER A 184 3.52 18.13 -3.75
C SER A 184 4.55 17.70 -4.78
N LEU A 185 4.72 16.38 -4.93
CA LEU A 185 5.61 15.79 -5.93
C LEU A 185 5.03 14.50 -6.50
N ASP A 186 5.45 14.17 -7.72
CA ASP A 186 5.01 12.99 -8.46
C ASP A 186 5.89 11.78 -8.13
N TRP A 187 5.37 10.86 -7.32
CA TRP A 187 6.06 9.63 -6.94
C TRP A 187 6.14 8.64 -8.11
N THR A 188 5.12 8.58 -8.97
CA THR A 188 5.12 7.69 -10.14
C THR A 188 6.29 8.02 -11.09
N ARG A 189 6.64 9.30 -11.24
CA ARG A 189 7.84 9.71 -11.98
C ARG A 189 9.16 9.34 -11.29
N LEU A 190 9.22 9.39 -9.96
CA LEU A 190 10.44 9.04 -9.19
C LEU A 190 10.72 7.54 -9.12
N GLN A 191 9.72 6.68 -9.33
CA GLN A 191 9.91 5.22 -9.33
C GLN A 191 10.94 4.75 -10.36
N GLY A 192 11.00 5.38 -11.54
CA GLY A 192 12.00 5.06 -12.57
C GLY A 192 13.44 5.19 -12.08
N THR A 193 13.70 6.16 -11.19
CA THR A 193 15.01 6.41 -10.58
C THR A 193 15.53 5.21 -9.79
N ILE A 194 14.66 4.51 -9.07
CA ILE A 194 15.03 3.39 -8.20
C ILE A 194 14.86 2.02 -8.84
N SER A 195 13.90 1.84 -9.76
CA SER A 195 13.66 0.55 -10.42
C SER A 195 14.86 0.05 -11.24
N GLN A 196 15.68 0.95 -11.77
CA GLN A 196 16.81 0.64 -12.67
C GLN A 196 18.10 0.36 -11.90
N CYS A 197 18.20 -0.80 -11.23
CA CYS A 197 19.43 -1.27 -10.59
C CYS A 197 19.39 -2.76 -10.20
N ASP A 198 20.56 -3.40 -10.06
CA ASP A 198 20.68 -4.85 -9.80
C ASP A 198 20.62 -5.25 -8.31
N GLY A 199 20.70 -4.31 -7.36
CA GLY A 199 20.52 -4.58 -5.94
C GLY A 199 19.05 -4.62 -5.50
N ASN A 200 18.80 -5.16 -4.32
CA ASN A 200 17.43 -5.41 -3.84
C ASN A 200 16.82 -4.13 -3.26
N ILE A 201 15.51 -3.93 -3.43
CA ILE A 201 14.78 -2.77 -2.90
C ILE A 201 13.50 -3.23 -2.21
N LEU A 202 13.28 -2.74 -0.99
CA LEU A 202 12.02 -2.90 -0.26
C LEU A 202 11.38 -1.53 -0.07
N LEU A 203 10.20 -1.33 -0.66
CA LEU A 203 9.40 -0.13 -0.48
C LEU A 203 8.40 -0.33 0.66
N ILE A 204 8.36 0.59 1.62
CA ILE A 204 7.38 0.63 2.71
C ILE A 204 6.66 1.98 2.64
N LEU A 205 5.43 1.97 2.13
CA LEU A 205 4.70 3.20 1.82
C LEU A 205 3.47 3.35 2.72
N ASP A 206 3.63 4.09 3.83
CA ASP A 206 2.53 4.51 4.70
C ASP A 206 1.87 5.80 4.18
N SER A 207 1.08 5.62 3.13
CA SER A 207 0.29 6.69 2.52
C SER A 207 -0.96 6.15 1.81
N CYS A 208 -2.01 6.97 1.74
CA CYS A 208 -3.17 6.70 0.89
C CYS A 208 -2.73 6.51 -0.58
N TYR A 209 -3.29 5.50 -1.25
CA TYR A 209 -3.03 5.13 -2.66
C TYR A 209 -1.58 4.68 -2.98
N ALA A 210 -0.82 4.27 -1.96
CA ALA A 210 0.57 3.79 -2.05
C ALA A 210 0.83 2.70 -3.12
N THR A 211 -0.15 1.86 -3.48
CA THR A 211 0.03 0.74 -4.41
C THR A 211 0.23 1.09 -5.88
N THR A 212 0.10 2.36 -6.30
CA THR A 212 0.31 2.72 -7.72
C THR A 212 1.80 2.82 -8.04
N ILE A 213 2.40 1.67 -8.32
CA ILE A 213 3.75 1.53 -8.82
C ILE A 213 3.72 1.06 -10.28
N GLY A 214 4.45 1.78 -11.15
CA GLY A 214 4.78 1.31 -12.49
C GLY A 214 5.67 0.07 -12.36
N GLY A 215 5.12 -1.09 -12.76
CA GLY A 215 5.70 -2.40 -12.42
C GLY A 215 7.19 -2.52 -12.73
N PHE A 216 7.95 -3.06 -11.78
CA PHE A 216 9.39 -3.23 -11.90
C PHE A 216 9.75 -4.03 -13.15
N HIS A 217 10.58 -3.45 -14.02
CA HIS A 217 10.97 -4.04 -15.29
C HIS A 217 11.83 -5.30 -15.05
N SER A 218 11.44 -6.42 -15.67
CA SER A 218 12.06 -7.74 -15.50
C SER A 218 13.44 -7.90 -16.17
N GLU A 219 14.10 -6.79 -16.48
CA GLU A 219 15.45 -6.74 -17.07
C GLU A 219 16.54 -6.61 -15.99
N TRP A 220 16.18 -6.18 -14.78
CA TRP A 220 17.06 -6.02 -13.62
C TRP A 220 16.97 -7.23 -12.70
N LYS A 221 18.09 -7.62 -12.09
CA LYS A 221 18.16 -8.87 -11.29
C LYS A 221 17.68 -8.72 -9.84
N GLY A 222 17.81 -7.52 -9.29
CA GLY A 222 17.54 -7.25 -7.87
C GLY A 222 16.07 -7.41 -7.54
N ILE A 223 15.76 -8.07 -6.42
CA ILE A 223 14.37 -8.27 -5.99
C ILE A 223 13.80 -6.91 -5.58
N LYS A 224 12.60 -6.58 -6.07
CA LYS A 224 11.89 -5.32 -5.79
C LYS A 224 10.54 -5.64 -5.14
N GLU A 225 10.36 -5.28 -3.87
CA GLU A 225 9.16 -5.59 -3.08
C GLU A 225 8.46 -4.32 -2.60
N LEU A 226 7.14 -4.44 -2.34
CA LEU A 226 6.30 -3.34 -1.87
C LEU A 226 5.39 -3.80 -0.72
N LEU A 227 5.47 -3.07 0.38
CA LEU A 227 4.53 -3.09 1.49
C LEU A 227 3.82 -1.72 1.51
N ALA A 228 2.50 -1.69 1.45
CA ALA A 228 1.70 -0.47 1.26
C ALA A 228 0.49 -0.41 2.19
N ALA A 229 0.22 0.75 2.79
CA ALA A 229 -0.82 0.94 3.81
C ALA A 229 -2.27 0.84 3.31
N SER A 230 -2.50 1.08 2.03
CA SER A 230 -3.83 1.00 1.41
C SER A 230 -3.74 0.37 0.03
N GLY A 231 -4.64 -0.57 -0.25
CA GLY A 231 -4.89 -1.02 -1.62
C GLY A 231 -5.41 0.11 -2.51
N LYS A 232 -5.34 -0.11 -3.83
CA LYS A 232 -5.88 0.82 -4.83
C LYS A 232 -7.37 1.05 -4.56
N HIS A 233 -7.72 2.29 -4.22
CA HIS A 233 -9.05 2.86 -3.91
C HIS A 233 -9.39 3.13 -2.43
N ASP A 234 -8.66 2.58 -1.45
CA ASP A 234 -8.96 2.83 -0.03
C ASP A 234 -8.26 4.09 0.56
N ARG A 235 -8.92 4.71 1.54
CA ARG A 235 -8.36 5.79 2.36
C ARG A 235 -7.76 5.22 3.63
N THR A 236 -6.48 5.46 3.90
CA THR A 236 -5.91 5.18 5.22
C THR A 236 -6.55 6.08 6.28
N THR A 237 -6.59 5.57 7.52
CA THR A 237 -6.62 6.45 8.69
C THR A 237 -5.25 7.13 8.81
N GLY A 238 -5.21 8.39 9.26
CA GLY A 238 -3.95 9.07 9.52
C GLY A 238 -3.21 8.49 10.74
N VAL A 239 -2.09 9.12 11.10
CA VAL A 239 -1.28 8.76 12.28
C VAL A 239 -2.19 8.54 13.49
N SER A 240 -2.17 7.32 13.99
CA SER A 240 -3.07 6.79 15.02
C SER A 240 -2.53 5.46 15.54
N SER A 241 -3.10 4.92 16.63
CA SER A 241 -2.68 3.62 17.18
C SER A 241 -2.76 2.44 16.20
N ASN A 242 -3.48 2.63 15.09
CA ASN A 242 -3.75 1.63 14.07
C ASN A 242 -3.14 2.00 12.71
N SER A 243 -2.13 2.89 12.66
CA SER A 243 -1.38 3.18 11.42
C SER A 243 -0.69 1.91 10.90
N PHE A 244 -0.38 1.91 9.60
CA PHE A 244 0.29 0.78 8.97
C PHE A 244 1.72 0.59 9.51
N THR A 245 2.41 1.68 9.81
CA THR A 245 3.72 1.68 10.48
C THR A 245 3.63 1.07 11.88
N ARG A 246 2.61 1.42 12.68
CA ARG A 246 2.37 0.80 14.00
C ARG A 246 2.06 -0.70 13.89
N ALA A 247 1.34 -1.12 12.85
CA ALA A 247 1.10 -2.53 12.56
C ALA A 247 2.41 -3.27 12.20
N ILE A 248 3.23 -2.74 11.27
CA ILE A 248 4.54 -3.30 10.92
C ILE A 248 5.44 -3.43 12.16
N ILE A 249 5.54 -2.38 12.98
CA ILE A 249 6.31 -2.40 14.24
C ILE A 249 5.83 -3.53 15.17
N ARG A 250 4.52 -3.78 15.26
CA ARG A 250 3.95 -4.84 16.11
C ARG A 250 4.21 -6.23 15.56
N GLU A 251 4.11 -6.45 14.25
CA GLU A 251 4.36 -7.77 13.66
C GLU A 251 5.86 -8.11 13.65
N LEU A 252 6.73 -7.15 13.32
CA LEU A 252 8.19 -7.35 13.39
C LEU A 252 8.67 -7.68 14.82
N LYS A 253 8.07 -7.08 15.86
CA LYS A 253 8.35 -7.40 17.27
C LYS A 253 7.85 -8.79 17.72
N GLN A 254 7.05 -9.48 16.92
CA GLN A 254 6.65 -10.88 17.14
C GLN A 254 7.53 -11.88 16.37
N LEU A 255 8.49 -11.38 15.57
CA LEU A 255 9.45 -12.16 14.79
C LEU A 255 10.89 -12.10 15.34
N GLN A 256 11.08 -11.43 16.48
CA GLN A 256 12.32 -11.41 17.28
C GLN A 256 12.36 -12.59 18.26
#